data_AF-A0A8D8LRF1-F1
#
_entry.id   AF-A0A8D8LRF1-F1
#
_cell.length_a   1.000
_cell.length_b   1.000
_cell.length_c   1.000
_cell.angle_alpha   90.00
_cell.angle_beta   90.00
_cell.angle_gamma   90.00
#
_symmetry.space_group_name_H-M   'P 1'
#
loop_
_entity.id
_entity.type
_entity.pdbx_description
1 polymer ?
#
loop_
_entity_poly.entity_id
_entity_poly.type
_entity_poly.pdbx_seq_one_letter_code
_entity_poly.pdbx_strand_id
1 'polypeptide(L)'
;MSHLGRPDGKKNQKYSLKPVAEELKSLLMRDVIFIDDCVGPRVEAACANPAPGSIILLENLRYYPEEEGKGVNAAGVKVKASAEDVKTFKESLRKLGDIYVNDAFGTAHRAHSSM
;
A
#
# COMPACT_ATOMS: atom_id res chain seq x y z
N MET A 1 -4.50 -0.97 -4.20
CA MET A 1 -3.73 -0.65 -2.98
C MET A 1 -4.66 -0.06 -1.92
N SER A 2 -4.38 -0.22 -0.63
CA SER A 2 -5.26 0.27 0.45
C SER A 2 -4.51 0.40 1.79
N HIS A 3 -5.21 0.83 2.84
CA HIS A 3 -4.73 0.78 4.22
C HIS A 3 -5.79 0.18 5.16
N LEU A 4 -5.36 -0.32 6.31
CA LEU A 4 -6.24 -0.78 7.37
C LEU A 4 -5.71 -0.35 8.74
N GLY A 5 -6.59 0.20 9.57
CA GLY A 5 -6.25 0.62 10.92
C GLY A 5 -5.22 1.77 11.00
N ARG A 6 -4.47 1.77 12.11
CA ARG A 6 -3.41 2.76 12.42
C ARG A 6 -2.12 2.02 12.81
N PRO A 7 -1.36 1.51 11.83
CA PRO A 7 -0.07 0.88 12.06
C PRO A 7 1.08 1.87 12.33
N ASP A 8 0.85 3.18 12.16
CA ASP A 8 1.80 4.26 12.46
C ASP A 8 3.19 4.09 11.82
N GLY A 9 3.24 3.62 10.56
CA GLY A 9 4.50 3.41 9.82
C GLY A 9 5.28 2.16 10.27
N LYS A 10 4.59 1.16 10.83
CA LYS A 10 5.21 -0.12 11.24
C LYS A 10 4.45 -1.31 10.70
N LYS A 11 5.18 -2.34 10.25
CA LYS A 11 4.58 -3.64 9.90
C LYS A 11 3.99 -4.28 11.15
N ASN A 12 2.68 -4.56 11.12
CA ASN A 12 1.95 -5.17 12.23
C ASN A 12 0.89 -6.13 11.70
N GLN A 13 1.06 -7.42 11.92
CA GLN A 13 0.19 -8.48 11.38
C GLN A 13 -1.30 -8.28 11.71
N LYS A 14 -1.64 -7.61 12.82
CA LYS A 14 -3.03 -7.24 13.16
C LYS A 14 -3.71 -6.41 12.07
N TYR A 15 -2.95 -5.63 11.32
CA TYR A 15 -3.43 -4.71 10.29
C TYR A 15 -3.07 -5.15 8.87
N SER A 16 -2.73 -6.43 8.68
CA SER A 16 -2.45 -6.96 7.34
C SER A 16 -3.71 -7.01 6.49
N LEU A 17 -3.56 -6.74 5.20
CA LEU A 17 -4.61 -6.88 4.20
C LEU A 17 -4.73 -8.30 3.64
N LYS A 18 -3.88 -9.24 4.09
CA LYS A 18 -3.94 -10.64 3.62
C LYS A 18 -5.34 -11.27 3.78
N PRO A 19 -6.05 -11.12 4.91
CA PRO A 19 -7.42 -11.65 5.02
C PRO A 19 -8.40 -11.01 4.02
N VAL A 20 -8.18 -9.75 3.64
CA VAL A 20 -8.99 -9.05 2.64
C VAL A 20 -8.76 -9.63 1.24
N ALA A 21 -7.53 -10.06 0.92
CA ALA A 21 -7.23 -10.73 -0.34
C ALA A 21 -8.03 -12.04 -0.48
N GLU A 22 -8.09 -12.83 0.59
CA GLU A 22 -8.84 -14.10 0.61
C GLU A 22 -10.35 -13.88 0.47
N GLU A 23 -10.89 -12.89 1.16
CA GLU A 23 -12.31 -12.53 1.04
C GLU A 23 -12.63 -12.02 -0.38
N LEU A 24 -11.80 -11.14 -0.94
CA LEU A 24 -11.97 -10.62 -2.29
C LEU A 24 -11.94 -11.74 -3.35
N LYS A 25 -11.04 -12.71 -3.17
CA LYS A 25 -10.97 -13.92 -4.00
C LYS A 25 -12.27 -14.72 -3.97
N SER A 26 -12.89 -14.87 -2.80
CA SER A 26 -14.18 -15.53 -2.65
C SER A 26 -15.30 -14.77 -3.37
N LEU A 27 -15.41 -13.46 -3.14
CA LEU A 27 -16.47 -12.62 -3.70
C LEU A 27 -16.41 -12.51 -5.22
N LEU A 28 -15.20 -12.43 -5.78
CA LEU A 28 -15.01 -12.32 -7.24
C LEU A 28 -15.01 -13.67 -7.95
N MET A 29 -14.90 -14.79 -7.22
CA MET A 29 -14.67 -16.13 -7.78
C MET A 29 -13.48 -16.17 -8.76
N ARG A 30 -12.44 -15.39 -8.46
CA ARG A 30 -11.23 -15.22 -9.27
C ARG A 30 -10.02 -15.17 -8.37
N ASP A 31 -8.87 -15.60 -8.88
CA ASP A 31 -7.65 -15.55 -8.09
C ASP A 31 -7.23 -14.09 -7.82
N VAL A 32 -6.74 -13.85 -6.60
CA VAL A 32 -6.22 -12.57 -6.14
C VAL A 32 -4.82 -12.82 -5.58
N ILE A 33 -3.82 -12.26 -6.25
CA ILE A 33 -2.43 -12.38 -5.86
C ILE A 33 -2.17 -11.38 -4.74
N PHE A 34 -1.86 -11.88 -3.55
CA PHE A 34 -1.43 -11.03 -2.44
C PHE A 34 0.10 -10.87 -2.43
N ILE A 35 0.57 -9.63 -2.34
CA ILE A 35 2.00 -9.32 -2.13
C ILE A 35 2.15 -8.71 -0.74
N ASP A 36 3.07 -9.26 0.05
CA ASP A 36 3.39 -8.87 1.44
C ASP A 36 4.15 -7.54 1.56
N ASP A 37 4.07 -6.71 0.52
CA ASP A 37 4.60 -5.36 0.47
C ASP A 37 3.82 -4.50 -0.54
N CYS A 38 4.06 -3.19 -0.57
CA CYS A 38 3.42 -2.25 -1.49
C CYS A 38 4.38 -1.44 -2.37
N VAL A 39 5.68 -1.52 -2.11
CA VAL A 39 6.74 -0.85 -2.88
C VAL A 39 7.96 -1.75 -3.05
N GLY A 40 8.86 -1.35 -3.93
CA GLY A 40 10.16 -2.00 -4.14
C GLY A 40 10.19 -3.09 -5.21
N PRO A 41 11.37 -3.71 -5.45
CA PRO A 41 11.63 -4.49 -6.66
C PRO A 41 10.69 -5.69 -6.87
N ARG A 42 10.29 -6.36 -5.79
CA ARG A 42 9.38 -7.50 -5.85
C ARG A 42 7.98 -7.09 -6.31
N VAL A 43 7.49 -5.94 -5.83
CA VAL A 43 6.19 -5.40 -6.21
C VAL A 43 6.24 -4.89 -7.65
N GLU A 44 7.28 -4.13 -8.00
CA GLU A 44 7.51 -3.64 -9.36
C GLU A 44 7.56 -4.80 -10.39
N ALA A 45 8.29 -5.88 -10.09
CA ALA A 45 8.37 -7.04 -10.96
C ALA A 45 7.02 -7.77 -11.14
N ALA A 46 6.21 -7.87 -10.09
CA ALA A 46 4.90 -8.51 -10.17
C ALA A 46 3.89 -7.67 -10.98
N CYS A 47 4.00 -6.34 -10.92
CA CYS A 47 3.13 -5.43 -11.66
C CYS A 47 3.60 -5.14 -13.10
N ALA A 48 4.85 -5.43 -13.45
CA ALA A 48 5.42 -5.06 -14.75
C ALA A 48 4.75 -5.75 -15.95
N ASN A 49 4.36 -7.03 -15.83
CA ASN A 49 3.69 -7.76 -16.90
C ASN A 49 2.87 -8.95 -16.38
N PRO A 50 1.84 -8.72 -15.54
CA PRO A 50 0.97 -9.78 -15.09
C PRO A 50 0.12 -10.30 -16.25
N ALA A 51 -0.35 -11.55 -16.16
CA ALA A 51 -1.28 -12.10 -17.15
C ALA A 51 -2.52 -11.19 -17.26
N PRO A 52 -3.07 -10.94 -18.47
CA PRO A 52 -4.24 -10.08 -18.64
C PRO A 52 -5.40 -10.48 -17.71
N GLY A 53 -5.94 -9.48 -17.01
CA GLY A 53 -7.02 -9.68 -16.04
C GLY A 53 -6.57 -10.16 -14.66
N SER A 54 -5.28 -10.31 -14.38
CA SER A 54 -4.78 -10.61 -13.03
C SER A 54 -5.22 -9.53 -12.03
N ILE A 55 -5.52 -9.95 -10.79
CA ILE A 55 -5.88 -9.07 -9.69
C ILE A 55 -4.78 -9.18 -8.63
N ILE A 56 -4.15 -8.05 -8.31
CA ILE A 56 -3.06 -8.00 -7.32
C ILE A 56 -3.49 -7.08 -6.17
N LEU A 57 -3.50 -7.62 -4.95
CA LEU A 57 -3.66 -6.83 -3.73
C LEU A 57 -2.30 -6.69 -3.03
N LEU A 58 -1.86 -5.44 -2.91
CA LEU A 58 -0.66 -5.06 -2.16
C LEU A 58 -0.95 -4.97 -0.67
N GLU A 59 0.09 -5.11 0.15
CA GLU A 59 -0.01 -4.94 1.59
C GLU A 59 -0.30 -3.46 1.98
N ASN A 60 -0.68 -3.27 3.24
CA ASN A 60 -1.10 -2.02 3.86
C ASN A 60 -0.09 -0.87 3.67
N LEU A 61 -0.50 0.17 2.93
CA LEU A 61 0.32 1.35 2.65
C LEU A 61 0.83 2.06 3.91
N ARG A 62 0.06 2.06 5.00
CA ARG A 62 0.43 2.72 6.26
C ARG A 62 1.48 1.96 7.08
N TYR A 63 1.94 0.81 6.61
CA TYR A 63 3.18 0.21 7.13
C TYR A 63 4.41 1.07 6.84
N TYR A 64 4.29 2.02 5.90
CA TYR A 64 5.31 2.98 5.53
C TYR A 64 4.95 4.36 6.08
N PRO A 65 5.80 5.00 6.90
CA PRO A 65 5.53 6.36 7.40
C PRO A 65 5.43 7.39 6.26
N GLU A 66 5.99 7.10 5.09
CA GLU A 66 5.94 7.90 3.88
C GLU A 66 4.51 8.04 3.32
N GLU A 67 3.61 7.10 3.64
CA GLU A 67 2.20 7.21 3.24
C GLU A 67 1.50 8.38 3.93
N GLU A 68 1.64 8.51 5.25
CA GLU A 68 1.00 9.58 6.04
C GLU A 68 1.94 10.79 6.26
N GLY A 69 3.18 10.70 5.78
CA GLY A 69 4.26 11.67 6.02
C GLY A 69 4.80 11.66 7.45
N LYS A 70 4.34 10.74 8.29
CA LYS A 70 4.71 10.59 9.69
C LYS A 70 4.44 9.16 10.17
N GLY A 71 5.11 8.77 11.24
CA GLY A 71 4.90 7.51 11.91
C GLY A 71 5.45 7.55 13.33
N VAL A 72 5.73 6.37 13.88
CA VAL A 72 6.26 6.21 15.23
C VAL A 72 7.54 5.37 15.17
N ASN A 73 8.60 5.79 15.86
CA ASN A 73 9.85 5.00 15.93
C ASN A 73 9.75 3.86 16.97
N ALA A 74 10.80 3.06 17.13
CA ALA A 74 10.84 1.95 18.09
C ALA A 74 10.52 2.38 19.55
N ALA A 75 10.88 3.62 19.92
CA ALA A 75 10.65 4.19 21.25
C ALA A 75 9.25 4.79 21.45
N GLY A 76 8.35 4.69 20.46
CA GLY A 76 7.00 5.26 20.59
C GLY A 76 6.92 6.76 20.27
N VAL A 77 8.01 7.37 19.80
CA VAL A 77 8.06 8.80 19.50
C VAL A 77 7.61 9.05 18.07
N LYS A 78 6.77 10.08 17.89
CA LYS A 78 6.33 10.53 16.57
C LYS A 78 7.50 11.06 15.77
N VAL A 79 7.65 10.56 14.55
CA VAL A 79 8.68 10.96 13.59
C VAL A 79 8.02 11.38 12.29
N LYS A 80 8.63 12.35 11.61
CA LYS A 80 8.20 12.80 10.29
C LYS A 80 9.06 12.09 9.24
N ALA A 81 8.45 11.60 8.17
CA ALA A 81 9.21 11.09 7.03
C ALA A 81 9.91 12.27 6.33
N SER A 82 11.11 12.04 5.80
CA SER A 82 11.81 13.07 5.04
C SER A 82 11.08 13.35 3.72
N ALA A 83 11.31 14.53 3.13
CA ALA A 83 10.68 14.86 1.86
C ALA A 83 11.19 13.96 0.72
N GLU A 84 12.47 13.57 0.81
CA GLU A 84 13.15 12.66 -0.10
C GLU A 84 12.55 11.25 -0.03
N ASP A 85 12.35 10.70 1.18
CA ASP A 85 11.76 9.36 1.36
C ASP A 85 10.32 9.32 0.84
N VAL A 86 9.53 10.35 1.14
CA VAL A 86 8.15 10.49 0.61
C VAL A 86 8.16 10.55 -0.91
N LYS A 87 9.11 11.27 -1.52
CA LYS A 87 9.25 11.33 -2.97
C LYS A 87 9.59 9.96 -3.56
N THR A 88 10.56 9.25 -2.99
CA THR A 88 10.94 7.90 -3.43
C THR A 88 9.78 6.91 -3.29
N PHE A 89 9.00 6.99 -2.21
CA PHE A 89 7.81 6.16 -2.01
C PHE A 89 6.75 6.41 -3.09
N LYS A 90 6.43 7.69 -3.37
CA LYS A 90 5.51 8.08 -4.45
C LYS A 90 5.98 7.60 -5.81
N GLU A 91 7.28 7.71 -6.09
CA GLU A 91 7.86 7.24 -7.34
C GLU A 91 7.74 5.72 -7.50
N SER A 92 7.90 4.95 -6.42
CA SER A 92 7.70 3.50 -6.45
C SER A 92 6.23 3.13 -6.72
N LEU A 93 5.28 3.78 -6.05
CA LEU A 93 3.84 3.56 -6.32
C LEU A 93 3.45 3.93 -7.76
N ARG A 94 3.99 5.02 -8.30
CA ARG A 94 3.72 5.49 -9.66
C ARG A 94 4.16 4.48 -10.73
N LYS A 95 5.21 3.70 -10.49
CA LYS A 95 5.70 2.70 -11.46
C LYS A 95 4.76 1.49 -11.61
N LEU A 96 3.78 1.33 -10.72
CA LEU A 96 2.95 0.11 -10.65
C LEU A 96 1.83 0.06 -11.67
N GLY A 97 1.59 1.15 -12.41
CA GLY A 97 0.59 1.16 -13.48
C GLY A 97 0.57 2.46 -14.27
N ASP A 98 -0.10 2.43 -15.41
CA ASP A 98 -0.18 3.56 -16.34
C ASP A 98 -1.33 4.53 -16.02
N ILE A 99 -2.36 4.04 -15.33
CA ILE A 99 -3.58 4.78 -14.99
C ILE A 99 -3.84 4.64 -13.49
N TYR A 100 -4.18 5.77 -12.86
CA TYR A 100 -4.59 5.83 -11.46
C TYR A 100 -6.10 6.07 -11.36
N VAL A 101 -6.77 5.23 -10.57
CA VAL A 101 -8.20 5.36 -10.23
C VAL A 101 -8.32 5.42 -8.72
N ASN A 102 -8.89 6.52 -8.20
CA ASN A 102 -9.17 6.67 -6.77
C ASN A 102 -10.63 6.30 -6.47
N ASP A 103 -10.82 5.15 -5.83
CA ASP A 103 -12.13 4.70 -5.32
C ASP A 103 -12.14 4.64 -3.78
N ALA A 104 -11.53 5.65 -3.14
CA ALA A 104 -11.35 5.71 -1.70
C ALA A 104 -11.73 7.10 -1.13
N PHE A 105 -12.94 7.59 -1.43
CA PHE A 105 -13.43 8.93 -1.04
C PHE A 105 -13.20 9.26 0.44
N GLY A 106 -13.37 8.28 1.34
CA GLY A 106 -13.13 8.45 2.78
C GLY A 106 -11.72 8.93 3.15
N THR A 107 -10.74 8.80 2.25
CA THR A 107 -9.35 9.25 2.44
C THR A 107 -9.01 10.50 1.63
N ALA A 108 -9.86 10.93 0.70
CA ALA A 108 -9.57 12.02 -0.24
C ALA A 108 -9.29 13.39 0.43
N HIS A 109 -9.72 13.57 1.68
CA HIS A 109 -9.44 14.77 2.49
C HIS A 109 -8.00 14.80 3.05
N ARG A 110 -7.19 13.77 2.80
CA ARG A 110 -5.82 13.63 3.32
C ARG A 110 -4.81 13.85 2.21
N ALA A 111 -3.79 14.66 2.47
CA ALA A 111 -2.63 14.83 1.59
C ALA A 111 -1.61 13.69 1.81
N HIS A 112 -2.06 12.44 1.72
CA HIS A 112 -1.22 11.25 1.85
C HIS A 112 -0.57 10.89 0.52
N SER A 113 0.41 9.98 0.51
CA SER A 113 1.15 9.66 -0.72
C SER A 113 0.32 8.95 -1.78
N SER A 114 -0.66 8.14 -1.37
CA SER A 114 -1.57 7.44 -2.29
C SER A 114 -2.74 8.29 -2.83
N MET A 115 -2.90 9.54 -2.34
CA MET A 115 -3.94 10.49 -2.73
C MET A 115 -3.36 11.63 -3.56
#